data_AF-D9SEC9-F1
#
_entry.id   AF-D9SEC9-F1
#
_cell.length_a   1.000
_cell.length_b   1.000
_cell.length_c   1.000
_cell.angle_alpha   90.00
_cell.angle_beta   90.00
_cell.angle_gamma   90.00
#
_symmetry.space_group_name_H-M   'P 1'
#
loop_
_entity.id
_entity.type
_entity.pdbx_description
1 polymer ?
#
loop_
_entity_poly.entity_id
_entity_poly.type
_entity_poly.pdbx_seq_one_letter_code
_entity_poly.pdbx_strand_id
1 'polypeptide(L)'
;MNEFKTLVGALAVQSFRYNTFRGKWTDMPEATGLCLTLSILSFSSCTLAIYVEYNIEMAFAIPVVWLSAVWLFAAEEGSWQINKRLLSALSLLAIPMGLLLVMFGSGHEFLEVTMGMYMSAAMLTLKARA
;
A
#
# COMPACT_ATOMS: atom_id res chain seq x y z
N MET A 1 10.66 -1.12 -26.67
CA MET A 1 9.22 -1.23 -26.36
C MET A 1 8.98 -2.53 -25.58
N ASN A 2 8.82 -2.54 -24.26
CA ASN A 2 9.07 -1.47 -23.28
C ASN A 2 9.32 -2.14 -21.92
N GLU A 3 10.54 -2.08 -21.40
CA GLU A 3 10.90 -2.57 -20.06
C GLU A 3 9.93 -2.03 -18.99
N PHE A 4 9.45 -0.81 -19.18
CA PHE A 4 8.40 -0.21 -18.38
C PHE A 4 7.09 -1.01 -18.36
N LYS A 5 6.61 -1.51 -19.51
CA LYS A 5 5.39 -2.33 -19.57
C LYS A 5 5.59 -3.67 -18.85
N THR A 6 6.77 -4.28 -19.00
CA THR A 6 7.12 -5.53 -18.30
C THR A 6 7.18 -5.30 -16.79
N LEU A 7 7.76 -4.18 -16.35
CA LEU A 7 7.82 -3.80 -14.94
C LEU A 7 6.41 -3.58 -14.37
N VAL A 8 5.57 -2.81 -15.04
CA VAL A 8 4.17 -2.58 -14.62
C VAL A 8 3.40 -3.90 -14.55
N GLY A 9 3.56 -4.78 -15.54
CA GLY A 9 2.95 -6.12 -15.54
C GLY A 9 3.41 -6.97 -14.35
N ALA A 10 4.71 -6.99 -14.05
CA ALA A 10 5.25 -7.70 -12.89
C ALA A 10 4.71 -7.15 -11.56
N LEU A 11 4.65 -5.81 -11.43
CA LEU A 11 4.08 -5.16 -10.25
C LEU A 11 2.57 -5.45 -10.10
N ALA A 12 1.81 -5.50 -11.19
CA ALA A 12 0.40 -5.85 -11.16
C ALA A 12 0.19 -7.30 -10.69
N VAL A 13 0.97 -8.24 -11.22
CA VAL A 13 0.94 -9.65 -10.77
C VAL A 13 1.31 -9.74 -9.29
N GLN A 14 2.33 -9.01 -8.85
CA GLN A 14 2.76 -9.05 -7.47
C GLN A 14 1.73 -8.41 -6.53
N SER A 15 1.13 -7.29 -6.93
CA SER A 15 0.00 -6.67 -6.20
C SER A 15 -1.17 -7.64 -6.06
N PHE A 16 -1.53 -8.37 -7.13
CA PHE A 16 -2.55 -9.41 -7.08
C PHE A 16 -2.18 -10.54 -6.09
N ARG A 17 -0.92 -10.98 -6.09
CA ARG A 17 -0.44 -11.99 -5.13
C ARG A 17 -0.52 -11.49 -3.69
N TYR A 18 -0.21 -10.23 -3.43
CA TYR A 18 -0.37 -9.65 -2.08
C TYR A 18 -1.84 -9.59 -1.67
N ASN A 19 -2.71 -9.12 -2.56
CA ASN A 19 -4.15 -9.03 -2.31
C ASN A 19 -4.87 -10.41 -2.29
N THR A 20 -4.18 -11.49 -2.63
CA THR A 20 -4.73 -12.86 -2.53
C THR A 20 -4.04 -13.69 -1.46
N PHE A 21 -3.24 -13.05 -0.58
CA PHE A 21 -2.47 -13.73 0.46
C PHE A 21 -1.57 -14.83 -0.10
N ARG A 22 -0.95 -14.61 -1.26
CA ARG A 22 -0.06 -15.57 -1.95
C ARG A 22 1.35 -15.04 -2.17
N GLY A 23 1.56 -13.73 -2.04
CA GLY A 23 2.86 -13.11 -2.27
C GLY A 23 3.76 -13.15 -1.03
N LYS A 24 5.07 -12.98 -1.27
CA LYS A 24 6.09 -12.76 -0.25
C LYS A 24 6.75 -11.42 -0.50
N TRP A 25 7.05 -10.68 0.56
CA TRP A 25 7.67 -9.36 0.40
C TRP A 25 9.14 -9.44 -0.01
N THR A 26 9.81 -10.57 0.23
CA THR A 26 11.21 -10.83 -0.17
C THR A 26 11.40 -10.88 -1.68
N ASP A 27 10.34 -11.14 -2.45
CA ASP A 27 10.30 -11.09 -3.90
C ASP A 27 10.45 -9.65 -4.46
N MET A 28 10.26 -8.61 -3.63
CA MET A 28 10.45 -7.23 -4.07
C MET A 28 11.94 -6.91 -4.25
N PRO A 29 12.30 -6.17 -5.32
CA PRO A 29 13.67 -5.73 -5.50
C PRO A 29 14.05 -4.68 -4.44
N GLU A 30 15.32 -4.70 -4.04
CA GLU A 30 15.88 -3.74 -3.10
C GLU A 30 16.28 -2.45 -3.81
N ALA A 31 15.28 -1.71 -4.29
CA ALA A 31 15.48 -0.50 -5.09
C ALA A 31 14.85 0.72 -4.41
N THR A 32 15.69 1.69 -4.01
CA THR A 32 15.23 2.94 -3.37
C THR A 32 14.24 3.70 -4.27
N GLY A 33 14.50 3.77 -5.58
CA GLY A 33 13.62 4.47 -6.52
C GLY A 33 12.24 3.82 -6.64
N LEU A 34 12.17 2.48 -6.66
CA LEU A 34 10.90 1.76 -6.69
C LEU A 34 10.13 1.98 -5.38
N CYS A 35 10.80 1.86 -4.24
CA CYS A 35 10.22 2.08 -2.92
C CYS A 35 9.60 3.47 -2.80
N LEU A 36 10.33 4.50 -3.24
CA LEU A 36 9.86 5.89 -3.22
C LEU A 36 8.66 6.07 -4.16
N THR A 37 8.73 5.53 -5.37
CA THR A 37 7.64 5.61 -6.36
C THR A 37 6.36 4.97 -5.84
N LEU A 38 6.44 3.75 -5.30
CA LEU A 38 5.29 3.04 -4.76
C LEU A 38 4.72 3.72 -3.52
N SER A 39 5.57 4.29 -2.67
CA SER A 39 5.12 5.04 -1.48
C SER A 39 4.37 6.31 -1.87
N ILE A 40 4.84 7.04 -2.89
CA ILE A 40 4.13 8.20 -3.45
C ILE A 40 2.78 7.78 -4.04
N LEU A 41 2.75 6.70 -4.83
CA LEU A 41 1.49 6.21 -5.41
C LEU A 41 0.50 5.77 -4.33
N SER A 42 0.96 5.07 -3.30
CA SER A 42 0.12 4.68 -2.16
C SER A 42 -0.37 5.89 -1.37
N PHE A 43 0.46 6.92 -1.18
CA PHE A 43 0.07 8.16 -0.53
C PHE A 43 -1.02 8.86 -1.36
N SER A 44 -0.79 9.06 -2.66
CA SER A 44 -1.74 9.71 -3.56
C SER A 44 -3.07 8.95 -3.65
N SER A 45 -3.05 7.61 -3.69
CA SER A 45 -4.28 6.81 -3.71
C SER A 45 -5.06 6.95 -2.39
N CYS A 46 -4.36 7.03 -1.26
CA CYS A 46 -4.97 7.24 0.05
C CYS A 46 -5.56 8.65 0.15
N THR A 47 -4.81 9.69 -0.25
CA THR A 47 -5.30 11.08 -0.32
C THR A 47 -6.56 11.18 -1.15
N LEU A 48 -6.58 10.55 -2.33
CA LEU A 48 -7.74 10.59 -3.21
C LEU A 48 -8.97 9.90 -2.58
N ALA A 49 -8.79 8.72 -1.98
CA ALA A 49 -9.88 8.00 -1.29
C ALA A 49 -10.46 8.84 -0.13
N ILE A 50 -9.60 9.40 0.70
CA ILE A 50 -10.01 10.23 1.85
C ILE A 50 -10.66 11.54 1.41
N TYR A 51 -10.17 12.15 0.33
CA TYR A 51 -10.78 13.37 -0.22
C TYR A 51 -12.21 13.13 -0.72
N VAL A 52 -12.46 11.96 -1.32
CA VAL A 52 -13.79 11.58 -1.81
C VAL A 52 -14.79 11.34 -0.67
N GLU A 53 -14.36 10.66 0.40
CA GLU A 53 -15.23 10.32 1.53
C GLU A 53 -15.44 11.49 2.50
N TYR A 54 -14.36 12.18 2.85
CA TYR A 54 -14.36 13.15 3.94
C TYR A 54 -14.25 14.58 3.40
N ASN A 55 -13.09 15.20 3.53
CA ASN A 55 -12.85 16.57 3.10
C ASN A 55 -11.35 16.79 2.86
N ILE A 56 -11.02 18.01 2.41
CA ILE A 56 -9.63 18.38 2.11
C ILE A 56 -8.71 18.35 3.34
N GLU A 57 -9.20 18.67 4.53
CA GLU A 57 -8.39 18.67 5.76
C GLU A 57 -7.95 17.25 6.13
N MET A 58 -8.89 16.30 6.09
CA MET A 58 -8.62 14.88 6.34
C MET A 58 -7.72 14.26 5.26
N ALA A 59 -7.86 14.72 4.01
CA ALA A 59 -7.05 14.27 2.89
C ALA A 59 -5.56 14.61 3.03
N PHE A 60 -5.21 15.57 3.89
CA PHE A 60 -3.82 15.82 4.28
C PHE A 60 -3.39 15.02 5.51
N ALA A 61 -4.22 14.99 6.56
CA ALA A 61 -3.84 14.39 7.83
C ALA A 61 -3.73 12.85 7.77
N ILE A 62 -4.75 12.19 7.22
CA ILE A 62 -4.85 10.72 7.26
C ILE A 62 -3.74 10.05 6.45
N PRO A 63 -3.43 10.47 5.20
CA PRO A 63 -2.37 9.84 4.41
C PRO A 63 -0.97 10.00 5.04
N VAL A 64 -0.72 11.08 5.79
CA VAL A 64 0.53 11.27 6.53
C VAL A 64 0.62 10.26 7.67
N VAL A 65 -0.42 10.14 8.49
CA VAL A 65 -0.47 9.16 9.59
C VAL A 65 -0.34 7.73 9.04
N TRP A 66 -1.04 7.43 7.94
CA TRP A 66 -0.95 6.17 7.22
C TRP A 66 0.48 5.85 6.79
N LEU A 67 1.14 6.79 6.08
CA LEU A 67 2.49 6.56 5.58
C LEU A 67 3.48 6.36 6.74
N SER A 68 3.35 7.11 7.82
CA SER A 68 4.17 6.93 9.04
C SER A 68 3.93 5.56 9.69
N ALA A 69 2.68 5.08 9.76
CA ALA A 69 2.36 3.77 10.30
C ALA A 69 2.95 2.64 9.45
N VAL A 70 2.81 2.72 8.12
CA VAL A 70 3.40 1.74 7.19
C VAL A 70 4.92 1.75 7.28
N TRP A 71 5.52 2.94 7.41
CA TRP A 71 6.96 3.11 7.59
C TRP A 71 7.45 2.42 8.87
N LEU A 72 6.79 2.66 10.01
CA LEU A 72 7.12 2.02 11.29
C LEU A 72 6.93 0.50 11.22
N PHE A 73 5.88 0.05 10.54
CA PHE A 73 5.62 -1.37 10.36
C PHE A 73 6.68 -2.06 9.50
N ALA A 74 7.27 -1.35 8.55
CA ALA A 74 8.36 -1.82 7.69
C ALA A 74 9.76 -1.66 8.30
N ALA A 75 9.90 -1.01 9.46
CA ALA A 75 11.17 -0.92 10.16
C ALA A 75 11.62 -2.30 10.69
N GLU A 76 12.93 -2.52 10.70
CA GLU A 76 13.51 -3.74 11.28
C GLU A 76 13.34 -3.76 12.80
N GLU A 77 13.22 -4.95 13.37
CA GLU A 77 13.05 -5.09 14.82
C GLU A 77 14.30 -4.59 15.56
N GLY A 78 14.11 -3.64 16.47
CA GLY A 78 15.19 -3.06 17.26
C GLY A 78 16.06 -2.03 16.51
N SER A 79 15.69 -1.65 15.28
CA SER A 79 16.40 -0.64 14.49
C SER A 79 15.43 0.37 13.86
N TRP A 80 15.92 1.57 13.55
CA TRP A 80 15.18 2.57 12.76
C TRP A 80 15.44 2.41 11.26
N GLN A 81 16.09 1.32 10.83
CA GLN A 81 16.35 1.06 9.43
C GLN A 81 15.10 0.47 8.77
N ILE A 82 14.77 0.99 7.60
CA ILE A 82 13.58 0.60 6.85
C ILE A 82 13.91 -0.57 5.96
N ASN A 83 13.15 -1.65 6.08
CA ASN A 83 13.16 -2.70 5.08
C ASN A 83 12.43 -2.22 3.82
N LYS A 84 13.20 -1.74 2.83
CA LYS A 84 12.68 -1.16 1.59
C LYS A 84 11.82 -2.15 0.80
N ARG A 85 12.13 -3.44 0.85
CA ARG A 85 11.37 -4.49 0.15
C ARG A 85 9.98 -4.62 0.76
N LEU A 86 9.92 -4.70 2.09
CA LEU A 86 8.67 -4.76 2.84
C LEU A 86 7.85 -3.48 2.65
N LEU A 87 8.45 -2.29 2.77
CA LEU A 87 7.77 -1.02 2.53
C LEU A 87 7.19 -0.96 1.10
N SER A 88 7.97 -1.36 0.10
CA SER A 88 7.51 -1.43 -1.29
C SER A 88 6.34 -2.40 -1.47
N ALA A 89 6.39 -3.56 -0.81
CA ALA A 89 5.32 -4.56 -0.89
C ALA A 89 4.02 -4.08 -0.22
N LEU A 90 4.11 -3.44 0.94
CA LEU A 90 2.98 -2.85 1.66
C LEU A 90 2.34 -1.70 0.88
N SER A 91 3.16 -0.82 0.29
CA SER A 91 2.66 0.25 -0.59
C SER A 91 1.97 -0.32 -1.84
N LEU A 92 2.55 -1.36 -2.46
CA LEU A 92 1.97 -2.02 -3.64
C LEU A 92 0.66 -2.75 -3.34
N LEU A 93 0.51 -3.29 -2.13
CA LEU A 93 -0.74 -3.88 -1.62
C LEU A 93 -1.83 -2.80 -1.47
N ALA A 94 -1.47 -1.62 -0.93
CA ALA A 94 -2.42 -0.57 -0.59
C ALA A 94 -3.00 0.20 -1.79
N ILE A 95 -2.23 0.39 -2.86
CA ILE A 95 -2.64 1.14 -4.06
C ILE A 95 -4.01 0.68 -4.62
N PRO A 96 -4.21 -0.60 -4.98
CA PRO A 96 -5.49 -1.04 -5.55
C PRO A 96 -6.66 -0.87 -4.58
N MET A 97 -6.43 -1.01 -3.27
CA MET A 97 -7.49 -0.83 -2.27
C MET A 97 -7.92 0.63 -2.14
N GLY A 98 -6.96 1.57 -2.17
CA GLY A 98 -7.29 3.00 -2.24
C GLY A 98 -8.07 3.35 -3.51
N LEU A 99 -7.68 2.81 -4.67
CA LEU A 99 -8.39 3.04 -5.93
C LEU A 99 -9.80 2.41 -5.94
N LEU A 100 -9.97 1.23 -5.34
CA LEU A 100 -11.27 0.60 -5.18
C LEU A 100 -12.21 1.47 -4.33
N LEU A 101 -11.73 2.01 -3.20
CA LEU A 101 -12.52 2.93 -2.36
C LEU A 101 -12.98 4.16 -3.15
N VAL A 102 -12.09 4.76 -3.95
CA VAL A 102 -12.44 5.90 -4.82
C VAL A 102 -13.58 5.55 -5.79
N MET A 103 -13.63 4.32 -6.32
CA MET A 103 -14.68 3.90 -7.25
C MET A 103 -16.05 3.68 -6.59
N PHE A 104 -16.08 3.32 -5.30
CA PHE A 104 -17.34 3.16 -4.58
C PHE A 104 -17.99 4.50 -4.21
N GLY A 105 -17.22 5.58 -4.16
CA GLY A 105 -17.73 6.89 -3.76
C GLY A 105 -17.94 6.99 -2.25
N SER A 106 -18.74 7.96 -1.82
CA SER A 106 -18.88 8.29 -0.40
C SER A 106 -20.08 7.66 0.31
N GLY A 107 -20.00 7.52 1.63
CA GLY A 107 -21.12 7.09 2.49
C GLY A 107 -21.24 5.58 2.66
N HIS A 108 -20.14 4.85 2.47
CA HIS A 108 -20.11 3.38 2.55
C HIS A 108 -19.25 2.87 3.71
N GLU A 109 -19.60 3.27 4.94
CA GLU A 109 -18.87 2.92 6.18
C GLU A 109 -18.57 1.41 6.31
N PHE A 110 -19.54 0.55 5.96
CA PHE A 110 -19.35 -0.90 6.02
C PHE A 110 -18.23 -1.39 5.07
N LEU A 111 -18.15 -0.81 3.87
CA LEU A 111 -17.09 -1.13 2.91
C LEU A 111 -15.74 -0.62 3.40
N GLU A 112 -15.68 0.61 3.93
CA GLU A 112 -14.45 1.16 4.51
C GLU A 112 -13.90 0.30 5.65
N VAL A 113 -14.74 -0.06 6.60
CA VAL A 113 -14.34 -0.89 7.74
C VAL A 113 -13.89 -2.27 7.27
N THR A 114 -14.63 -2.89 6.33
CA THR A 114 -14.27 -4.20 5.78
C THR A 114 -12.94 -4.16 5.03
N MET A 115 -12.71 -3.13 4.20
CA MET A 115 -11.46 -2.96 3.47
C MET A 115 -10.30 -2.63 4.42
N GLY A 116 -10.54 -1.84 5.46
CA GLY A 116 -9.57 -1.58 6.53
C GLY A 116 -9.13 -2.86 7.24
N MET A 117 -10.09 -3.67 7.70
CA MET A 117 -9.81 -4.96 8.34
C MET A 117 -9.05 -5.91 7.40
N TYR A 118 -9.50 -6.01 6.15
CA TYR A 118 -8.84 -6.82 5.13
C TYR A 118 -7.38 -6.35 4.90
N MET A 119 -7.16 -5.04 4.77
CA MET A 119 -5.84 -4.46 4.58
C MET A 119 -4.92 -4.76 5.76
N SER A 120 -5.39 -4.58 6.99
CA SER A 120 -4.63 -4.94 8.19
C SER A 120 -4.25 -6.42 8.21
N ALA A 121 -5.19 -7.32 7.90
CA ALA A 121 -4.91 -8.76 7.83
C ALA A 121 -3.89 -9.10 6.73
N ALA A 122 -4.00 -8.46 5.56
CA ALA A 122 -3.09 -8.66 4.44
C ALA A 122 -1.68 -8.16 4.77
N MET A 123 -1.54 -7.00 5.43
CA MET A 123 -0.25 -6.47 5.86
C MET A 123 0.44 -7.35 6.90
N LEU A 124 -0.31 -7.83 7.91
CA LEU A 124 0.20 -8.75 8.93
C LEU A 124 0.64 -10.07 8.31
N THR A 125 -0.20 -10.65 7.45
CA THR A 125 0.10 -11.91 6.75
C THR A 125 1.32 -11.75 5.84
N LEU A 126 1.43 -10.62 5.15
CA LEU A 126 2.55 -10.33 4.29
C LEU A 126 3.83 -10.26 5.11
N LYS A 127 3.90 -9.45 6.17
CA LYS A 127 5.11 -9.34 7.02
C LYS A 127 5.55 -10.69 7.61
N ALA A 128 4.59 -11.52 8.04
CA ALA A 128 4.88 -12.86 8.57
C ALA A 128 5.43 -13.84 7.52
N ARG A 129 5.18 -13.59 6.22
CA ARG A 129 5.62 -14.42 5.10
C ARG A 129 6.82 -13.80 4.40
N ALA A 130 7.95 -13.80 5.11
CA ALA A 130 9.27 -13.58 4.51
C ALA A 130 9.60 -14.69 3.49
#